data_AF-A0A843CKI2-F1
#
_entry.id   AF-A0A843CKI2-F1
#
_cell.length_a   1.000
_cell.length_b   1.000
_cell.length_c   1.000
_cell.angle_alpha   90.00
_cell.angle_beta   90.00
_cell.angle_gamma   90.00
#
_symmetry.space_group_name_H-M   'P 1'
#
loop_
_entity.id
_entity.type
_entity.pdbx_description
1 polymer ?
#
loop_
_entity_poly.entity_id
_entity_poly.type
_entity_poly.pdbx_seq_one_letter_code
_entity_poly.pdbx_strand_id
1 'polypeptide(L)'
;MSDGRKSFRHISRELSVSTPTIKSRYQRLVNLGFIKSISPILDEKLVDKKLQKELASTYLKITEEQIKNGLSLQTDCDYCDGEISGKPHVLKFGQFERFFCCGSCRTLYKEKHAGRIESLSD
;
A
#
# COMPACT_ATOMS: atom_id res chain seq x y z
N MET A 1 20.07 3.78 -9.05
CA MET A 1 18.70 3.42 -8.62
C MET A 1 18.68 1.96 -8.24
N SER A 2 18.21 1.63 -7.03
CA SER A 2 17.94 0.26 -6.63
C SER A 2 16.75 -0.29 -7.40
N ASP A 3 16.86 -1.52 -7.93
CA ASP A 3 15.80 -2.17 -8.70
C ASP A 3 14.48 -2.28 -7.89
N GLY A 4 13.43 -1.62 -8.37
CA GLY A 4 12.08 -1.66 -7.76
C GLY A 4 11.35 -2.99 -7.97
N ARG A 5 11.87 -3.89 -8.80
CA ARG A 5 11.27 -5.20 -9.14
C ARG A 5 11.73 -6.33 -8.21
N LYS A 6 12.30 -6.00 -7.05
CA LYS A 6 12.76 -7.00 -6.07
C LYS A 6 11.57 -7.82 -5.55
N SER A 7 11.72 -9.14 -5.54
CA SER A 7 10.75 -10.03 -4.91
C SER A 7 10.69 -9.78 -3.40
N PHE A 8 9.56 -10.07 -2.76
CA PHE A 8 9.42 -9.93 -1.29
C PHE A 8 10.48 -10.72 -0.52
N ARG A 9 10.93 -11.86 -1.06
CA ARG A 9 12.02 -12.65 -0.48
C ARG A 9 13.37 -11.93 -0.53
N HIS A 10 13.68 -11.23 -1.62
CA HIS A 10 14.89 -10.42 -1.70
C HIS A 10 14.84 -9.23 -0.74
N ILE A 11 13.70 -8.52 -0.70
CA ILE A 11 13.48 -7.42 0.25
C ILE A 11 13.59 -7.93 1.69
N SER A 12 13.12 -9.15 1.97
CA SER A 12 13.19 -9.82 3.28
C SER A 12 14.63 -10.01 3.74
N ARG A 13 15.50 -10.47 2.84
CA ARG A 13 16.93 -10.67 3.13
C ARG A 13 17.66 -9.35 3.35
N GLU A 14 17.36 -8.35 2.53
CA GLU A 14 18.02 -7.04 2.58
C GLU A 14 17.62 -6.23 3.82
N LEU A 15 16.35 -6.27 4.21
CA LEU A 15 15.83 -5.51 5.35
C LEU A 15 15.82 -6.30 6.67
N SER A 16 16.20 -7.59 6.65
CA SER A 16 16.11 -8.50 7.80
C SER A 16 14.70 -8.55 8.42
N VAL A 17 13.67 -8.56 7.57
CA VAL A 17 12.26 -8.63 7.99
C VAL A 17 11.58 -9.83 7.34
N SER A 18 10.64 -10.49 8.02
CA SER A 18 9.89 -11.62 7.44
C SER A 18 9.13 -11.24 6.15
N THR A 19 8.98 -12.20 5.25
CA THR A 19 8.21 -12.02 4.01
C THR A 19 6.74 -11.63 4.26
N PRO A 20 6.03 -12.22 5.25
CA PRO A 20 4.69 -11.77 5.64
C PRO A 20 4.61 -10.29 6.03
N THR A 21 5.58 -9.78 6.78
CA THR A 21 5.62 -8.37 7.18
C THR A 21 5.82 -7.44 5.98
N ILE A 22 6.68 -7.81 5.04
CA ILE A 22 6.87 -7.03 3.80
C ILE A 22 5.60 -7.03 2.96
N LYS A 23 4.92 -8.17 2.85
CA LYS A 23 3.63 -8.27 2.17
C LYS A 23 2.59 -7.34 2.80
N SER A 24 2.48 -7.32 4.13
CA SER A 24 1.57 -6.39 4.85
C SER A 24 1.91 -4.92 4.56
N ARG A 25 3.20 -4.55 4.63
CA ARG A 25 3.67 -3.19 4.31
C ARG A 25 3.37 -2.79 2.86
N TYR A 26 3.63 -3.69 1.92
CA TYR A 26 3.31 -3.48 0.51
C TYR A 26 1.80 -3.31 0.29
N GLN A 27 0.98 -4.20 0.87
CA GLN A 27 -0.48 -4.15 0.73
C GLN A 27 -1.05 -2.85 1.29
N ARG A 28 -0.51 -2.35 2.40
CA ARG A 28 -0.88 -1.05 2.95
C ARG A 28 -0.65 0.06 1.93
N LEU A 29 0.51 0.10 1.28
CA LEU A 29 0.81 1.14 0.28
C LEU A 29 -0.14 1.05 -0.94
N VAL A 30 -0.53 -0.16 -1.35
CA VAL A 30 -1.53 -0.35 -2.41
C VAL A 30 -2.91 0.11 -1.94
N ASN A 31 -3.35 -0.29 -0.74
CA ASN A 31 -4.66 0.05 -0.21
C ASN A 31 -4.83 1.56 0.02
N LEU A 32 -3.75 2.25 0.38
CA LEU A 32 -3.73 3.71 0.49
C LEU A 32 -3.73 4.42 -0.88
N GLY A 33 -3.71 3.68 -1.99
CA GLY A 33 -3.62 4.26 -3.34
C GLY A 33 -2.25 4.85 -3.68
N PHE A 34 -1.25 4.67 -2.80
CA PHE A 34 0.12 5.14 -3.04
C PHE A 34 0.79 4.34 -4.15
N ILE A 35 0.64 3.01 -4.12
CA ILE A 35 1.00 2.14 -5.25
C ILE A 35 -0.27 1.91 -6.07
N LYS A 36 -0.38 2.59 -7.22
CA LYS A 36 -1.54 2.47 -8.11
C LYS A 36 -1.56 1.17 -8.91
N SER A 37 -0.40 0.74 -9.42
CA SER A 37 -0.27 -0.49 -10.20
C SER A 37 1.18 -0.98 -10.25
N ILE A 38 1.37 -2.26 -10.53
CA ILE A 38 2.65 -2.82 -10.95
C ILE A 38 2.57 -3.03 -12.46
N SER A 39 3.56 -2.52 -13.20
CA SER A 39 3.67 -2.76 -14.65
C SER A 39 4.79 -3.77 -14.93
N PRO A 40 4.50 -4.95 -15.51
CA PRO A 40 5.52 -5.91 -15.89
C PRO A 40 6.26 -5.45 -17.16
N ILE A 41 7.51 -5.86 -17.36
CA ILE A 41 8.18 -5.70 -18.65
C ILE A 41 7.79 -6.90 -19.51
N LEU A 42 7.09 -6.65 -20.61
CA LEU A 42 6.64 -7.69 -21.53
C LEU A 42 7.44 -7.61 -22.83
N ASP A 43 7.86 -8.76 -23.35
CA ASP A 43 8.44 -8.84 -24.69
C ASP A 43 7.30 -8.85 -25.72
N GLU A 44 7.12 -7.72 -26.40
CA GLU A 44 6.07 -7.50 -27.39
C GLU A 44 6.06 -8.57 -28.49
N LYS A 45 7.23 -9.16 -28.81
CA LYS A 45 7.37 -10.18 -29.85
C LYS A 45 6.67 -11.49 -29.52
N LEU A 46 6.47 -11.75 -28.21
CA LEU A 46 5.81 -12.95 -27.70
C LEU A 46 4.31 -12.73 -27.47
N VAL A 47 3.81 -11.51 -27.71
CA VAL A 47 2.41 -11.15 -27.54
C VAL A 47 1.69 -11.12 -28.88
N ASP A 48 0.43 -11.55 -28.91
CA ASP A 48 -0.41 -11.53 -30.12
C ASP A 48 -0.53 -10.10 -30.69
N LYS A 49 -0.51 -9.98 -32.02
CA LYS A 49 -0.52 -8.70 -32.77
C LYS A 49 -1.72 -7.82 -32.43
N LYS A 50 -2.85 -8.41 -32.04
CA LYS A 50 -4.03 -7.67 -31.59
C LYS A 50 -3.79 -6.96 -30.25
N LEU A 51 -3.14 -7.63 -29.30
CA LEU A 51 -2.79 -7.08 -27.99
C LEU A 51 -1.65 -6.06 -28.06
N GLN A 52 -0.71 -6.23 -29.01
CA GLN A 52 0.42 -5.30 -29.18
C GLN A 52 -0.03 -3.84 -29.36
N LYS A 53 -1.12 -3.60 -30.11
CA LYS A 53 -1.68 -2.25 -30.31
C LYS A 53 -2.28 -1.65 -29.04
N GLU A 54 -2.88 -2.48 -28.18
CA GLU A 54 -3.48 -2.04 -26.92
C GLU A 54 -2.39 -1.71 -25.87
N LEU A 55 -1.31 -2.50 -25.82
CA LEU A 55 -0.19 -2.34 -24.90
C LEU A 55 0.58 -1.01 -25.13
N ALA A 56 0.86 -0.64 -26.38
CA ALA A 56 1.61 0.58 -26.71
C ALA A 56 0.97 1.87 -26.14
N SER A 57 -0.36 1.90 -26.00
CA SER A 57 -1.10 3.06 -25.47
C SER A 57 -1.03 3.19 -23.94
N THR A 58 -0.70 2.10 -23.23
CA THR A 58 -0.79 2.01 -21.76
C THR A 58 0.55 2.25 -21.06
N TYR A 59 1.67 1.81 -21.67
CA TYR A 59 3.00 1.85 -21.04
C TYR A 59 3.66 3.24 -21.00
N LEU A 60 3.30 4.15 -21.92
CA LEU A 60 4.06 5.39 -22.15
C LEU A 60 3.82 6.54 -21.15
N LYS A 61 2.95 6.36 -20.13
CA LYS A 61 2.59 7.45 -19.18
C LYS A 61 3.30 7.40 -17.84
N ILE A 62 4.17 6.42 -17.59
CA ILE A 62 4.90 6.32 -16.32
C ILE A 62 6.13 7.23 -16.42
N THR A 63 5.98 8.50 -16.07
CA THR A 63 7.12 9.39 -15.82
C THR A 63 7.83 8.94 -14.54
N GLU A 64 9.16 8.85 -14.59
CA GLU A 64 9.99 8.60 -13.40
C GLU A 64 9.97 9.83 -12.48
N GLU A 65 8.89 10.01 -11.74
CA GLU A 65 8.85 11.04 -10.70
C GLU A 65 9.64 10.57 -9.48
N GLN A 66 10.67 11.33 -9.15
CA GLN A 66 11.49 11.09 -7.96
C GLN A 66 10.67 11.37 -6.71
N ILE A 67 10.43 10.32 -5.90
CA ILE A 67 9.86 10.46 -4.56
C ILE A 67 10.88 11.22 -3.70
N LYS A 68 10.61 12.49 -3.40
CA LYS A 68 11.42 13.28 -2.47
C LYS A 68 11.20 12.79 -1.03
N ASN A 69 12.27 12.78 -0.24
CA ASN A 69 12.17 12.52 1.20
C ASN A 69 11.26 13.59 1.85
N GLY A 70 10.34 13.16 2.71
CA GLY A 70 9.35 14.04 3.36
C GLY A 70 7.93 13.94 2.80
N LEU A 71 7.63 12.94 1.96
CA LEU A 71 6.29 12.73 1.42
C LEU A 71 5.26 12.37 2.51
N SER A 72 4.22 13.18 2.65
CA SER A 72 3.04 12.88 3.49
C SER A 72 1.96 12.19 2.65
N LEU A 73 1.53 11.00 3.07
CA LEU A 73 0.39 10.31 2.44
C LEU A 73 -0.91 10.99 2.89
N GLN A 74 -1.74 11.41 1.95
CA GLN A 74 -3.12 11.82 2.23
C GLN A 74 -3.93 10.53 2.45
N THR A 75 -4.36 10.30 3.69
CA THR A 75 -5.14 9.11 4.07
C THR A 75 -6.38 9.57 4.81
N ASP A 76 -7.54 9.01 4.49
CA ASP A 76 -8.79 9.33 5.18
C ASP A 76 -8.93 8.54 6.49
N CYS A 77 -9.80 9.02 7.37
CA CYS A 77 -10.11 8.38 8.65
C CYS A 77 -10.92 7.10 8.45
N ASP A 78 -10.42 5.95 8.94
CA ASP A 78 -11.08 4.63 8.87
C ASP A 78 -12.42 4.53 9.63
N TYR A 79 -12.87 5.61 10.31
CA TYR A 79 -14.14 5.65 11.04
C TYR A 79 -15.15 6.65 10.50
N CYS A 80 -14.72 7.89 10.23
CA CYS A 80 -15.61 8.97 9.81
C CYS A 80 -15.42 9.42 8.36
N ASP A 81 -14.52 8.77 7.63
CA ASP A 81 -14.16 9.09 6.23
C ASP A 81 -13.66 10.54 6.01
N GLY A 82 -13.33 11.26 7.09
CA GLY A 82 -12.80 12.61 7.03
C GLY A 82 -11.29 12.65 6.77
N GLU A 83 -10.81 13.73 6.16
CA GLU A 83 -9.40 13.95 5.87
C GLU A 83 -8.56 14.00 7.15
N ILE A 84 -7.38 13.37 7.13
CA ILE A 84 -6.41 13.44 8.22
C ILE A 84 -5.44 14.60 7.95
N SER A 85 -5.73 15.76 8.54
CA SER A 85 -4.95 17.00 8.38
C SER A 85 -3.66 17.07 9.23
N GLY A 86 -3.15 15.94 9.73
CA GLY A 86 -2.00 15.88 10.63
C GLY A 86 -1.48 14.47 10.88
N LYS A 87 -0.81 14.25 12.02
CA LYS A 87 -0.35 12.90 12.39
C LYS A 87 -1.55 12.02 12.75
N PRO A 88 -1.79 10.88 12.05
CA PRO A 88 -2.94 10.04 12.33
C PRO A 88 -2.84 9.42 13.72
N HIS A 89 -4.00 9.26 14.38
CA HIS A 89 -4.13 8.32 15.48
C HIS A 89 -4.14 6.92 14.90
N VAL A 90 -3.24 6.04 15.36
CA VAL A 90 -3.09 4.69 14.81
C VAL A 90 -3.64 3.65 15.79
N LEU A 91 -4.36 2.66 15.25
CA LEU A 91 -4.71 1.42 15.92
C LEU A 91 -4.07 0.25 15.18
N LYS A 92 -3.37 -0.63 15.91
CA LYS A 92 -2.75 -1.84 15.36
C LYS A 92 -3.40 -3.07 15.98
N PHE A 93 -3.69 -4.07 15.14
CA PHE A 93 -4.18 -5.39 15.55
C PHE A 93 -3.78 -6.44 14.51
N GLY A 94 -3.15 -7.52 14.94
CA GLY A 94 -2.54 -8.51 14.06
C GLY A 94 -1.62 -7.85 13.02
N GLN A 95 -1.91 -8.11 11.74
CA GLN A 95 -1.19 -7.53 10.59
C GLN A 95 -1.82 -6.23 10.06
N PHE A 96 -2.86 -5.72 10.70
CA PHE A 96 -3.63 -4.57 10.24
C PHE A 96 -3.29 -3.31 11.03
N GLU A 97 -3.32 -2.18 10.34
CA GLU A 97 -3.21 -0.86 10.93
C GLU A 97 -4.35 0.01 10.40
N ARG A 98 -5.00 0.74 11.30
CA ARG A 98 -6.06 1.70 11.00
C ARG A 98 -5.64 3.10 11.42
N PHE A 99 -6.04 4.10 10.66
CA PHE A 99 -5.70 5.50 10.83
C PHE A 99 -6.95 6.33 11.08
N PHE A 100 -6.84 7.28 12.00
CA PHE A 100 -7.96 8.12 12.39
C PHE A 100 -7.55 9.58 12.50
N CYS A 101 -8.46 10.47 12.11
CA CYS A 101 -8.27 11.91 12.21
C CYS A 101 -8.21 12.41 13.66
N CYS A 102 -8.81 11.68 14.62
CA CYS A 102 -8.82 12.04 16.03
C CYS A 102 -8.88 10.82 16.97
N GLY A 103 -8.60 11.04 18.26
CA GLY A 103 -8.66 10.00 19.30
C GLY A 103 -10.05 9.38 19.47
N SER A 104 -11.11 10.17 19.30
CA SER A 104 -12.49 9.71 19.42
C SER A 104 -12.85 8.71 18.32
N CYS A 105 -12.48 8.98 17.07
CA CYS A 105 -12.68 8.06 15.94
C CYS A 105 -12.00 6.71 16.19
N ARG A 106 -10.79 6.72 16.77
CA ARG A 106 -10.09 5.50 17.13
C ARG A 106 -10.84 4.69 18.20
N THR A 107 -11.35 5.35 19.24
CA THR A 107 -12.08 4.69 20.33
C THR A 107 -13.40 4.11 19.84
N LEU A 108 -14.19 4.90 19.11
CA LEU A 108 -15.46 4.44 18.54
C LEU A 108 -15.28 3.29 17.56
N TYR A 109 -14.20 3.30 16.76
CA TYR A 109 -13.85 2.17 15.90
C TYR A 109 -13.54 0.90 16.71
N LYS A 110 -12.77 1.02 17.80
CA LYS A 110 -12.46 -0.12 18.69
C LYS A 110 -13.73 -0.75 19.25
N GLU A 111 -14.63 0.08 19.77
CA GLU A 111 -15.89 -0.37 20.38
C GLU A 111 -16.79 -1.05 19.33
N LYS A 112 -16.97 -0.42 18.17
CA LYS A 112 -17.79 -0.95 17.07
C LYS A 112 -17.25 -2.27 16.50
N HIS A 113 -15.94 -2.46 16.49
CA HIS A 113 -15.29 -3.61 15.86
C HIS A 113 -14.56 -4.54 16.85
N ALA A 114 -14.89 -4.48 18.14
CA ALA A 114 -14.19 -5.18 19.22
C ALA A 114 -14.00 -6.68 18.93
N GLY A 115 -15.08 -7.41 18.60
CA GLY A 115 -14.99 -8.85 18.34
C GLY A 115 -14.15 -9.25 17.13
N ARG A 116 -14.07 -8.38 16.10
CA ARG A 116 -13.16 -8.60 14.96
C ARG A 116 -11.71 -8.30 15.34
N ILE A 117 -11.50 -7.27 16.15
CA ILE A 117 -10.16 -6.89 16.61
C ILE A 117 -9.60 -8.02 17.47
N GLU A 118 -10.36 -8.49 18.46
CA GLU A 118 -9.98 -9.60 19.36
C GLU A 118 -9.61 -10.87 18.58
N SER A 119 -10.45 -11.30 17.62
CA SER A 119 -10.18 -12.50 16.81
C SER A 119 -8.97 -12.40 15.87
N LEU A 120 -8.41 -11.20 15.69
CA LEU A 120 -7.23 -10.94 14.86
C LEU A 120 -6.04 -10.42 15.67
N SER A 121 -6.15 -10.37 17.00
CA SER A 121 -5.12 -9.84 17.90
C SER A 121 -4.07 -10.87 18.31
N ASP A 122 -4.34 -12.16 18.09
CA ASP A 122 -3.49 -13.30 18.41
C ASP A 122 -2.40 -13.58 17.35
#